data_AF-A0A7W8UG25-F1
#
_entry.id   AF-A0A7W8UG25-F1
#
_cell.length_a   1.000
_cell.length_b   1.000
_cell.length_c   1.000
_cell.angle_alpha   90.00
_cell.angle_beta   90.00
_cell.angle_gamma   90.00
#
_symmetry.space_group_name_H-M   'P 1'
#
loop_
_entity.id
_entity.type
_entity.pdbx_description
1 polymer ?
#
loop_
_entity_poly.entity_id
_entity_poly.type
_entity_poly.pdbx_seq_one_letter_code
_entity_poly.pdbx_strand_id
1 'polypeptide(L)'
;MKVLCMWHASAAEIELVRETLPGADVVAPSGQWQSRFECTLADVESFLPDADVIIAWAIPKGSLEKATQLKILSWMHSGVDDLEEIGVLDLAKRRGFRIANIRGANAVAVAEQGMMFMLALAKRVLVKHRFVQEGRQQFPLWDNDRSGMLKGCTVGIVGMGHIGSHVAKRAKAFDMRVLGIRRNKNISIENVDTMYGPSELTSVLPVCDYVVLAAPQTDETHHLIAEAEIASMKNSAFLINIARGDLIKEKPLYDALVGGELAGFATDVWWRYEYGRTFPNGWGPRSNLQQLPNVICSLHEAHNADGVLEKNLRWGIENVAEYFRGEPISREINLELGY
;
A
#
# COMPACT_ATOMS: atom_id res chain seq x y z
N MET A 1 13.56 29.96 1.07
CA MET A 1 13.49 28.50 1.24
C MET A 1 13.43 27.88 -0.14
N LYS A 2 14.31 26.93 -0.44
CA LYS A 2 14.32 26.22 -1.73
C LYS A 2 13.58 24.89 -1.63
N VAL A 3 12.57 24.71 -2.47
CA VAL A 3 11.75 23.50 -2.55
C VAL A 3 12.03 22.78 -3.84
N LEU A 4 12.63 21.59 -3.75
CA LEU A 4 12.87 20.72 -4.89
C LEU A 4 11.72 19.71 -5.01
N CYS A 5 10.96 19.82 -6.09
CA CYS A 5 10.05 18.78 -6.55
C CYS A 5 10.86 17.77 -7.38
N MET A 6 11.06 16.55 -6.86
CA MET A 6 11.82 15.49 -7.54
C MET A 6 10.96 14.72 -8.55
N TRP A 7 10.32 15.47 -9.44
CA TRP A 7 9.59 14.97 -10.61
C TRP A 7 9.43 16.11 -11.63
N HIS A 8 9.10 15.78 -12.88
CA HIS A 8 8.77 16.77 -13.91
C HIS A 8 7.39 17.37 -13.62
N ALA A 9 7.36 18.32 -12.69
CA ALA A 9 6.16 18.96 -12.19
C ALA A 9 5.49 19.85 -13.24
N SER A 10 4.17 19.79 -13.30
CA SER A 10 3.39 20.69 -14.17
C SER A 10 3.39 22.13 -13.61
N ALA A 11 3.07 23.11 -14.45
CA ALA A 11 2.94 24.50 -14.01
C ALA A 11 1.91 24.66 -12.87
N ALA A 12 0.79 23.92 -12.93
CA ALA A 12 -0.23 23.94 -11.89
C ALA A 12 0.26 23.32 -10.56
N GLU A 13 1.08 22.27 -10.63
CA GLU A 13 1.69 21.66 -9.44
C GLU A 13 2.72 22.59 -8.79
N ILE A 14 3.53 23.28 -9.59
CA ILE A 14 4.47 24.30 -9.09
C ILE A 14 3.72 25.45 -8.44
N GLU A 15 2.63 25.91 -9.05
CA GLU A 15 1.83 27.00 -8.48
C GLU A 15 1.17 26.59 -7.17
N LEU A 16 0.64 25.37 -7.07
CA LEU A 16 0.10 24.83 -5.81
C LEU A 16 1.14 24.87 -4.67
N VAL A 17 2.41 24.55 -4.96
CA VAL A 17 3.49 24.64 -3.97
C VAL A 17 3.71 26.09 -3.55
N ARG A 18 3.74 27.04 -4.49
CA ARG A 18 3.94 28.48 -4.20
C ARG A 18 2.79 29.10 -3.42
N GLU A 19 1.56 28.73 -3.74
CA GLU A 19 0.36 29.18 -3.03
C GLU A 19 0.37 28.69 -1.57
N THR A 20 0.78 27.44 -1.34
CA THR A 20 0.82 26.84 0.00
C THR A 20 2.07 27.27 0.79
N LEU A 21 3.16 27.57 0.11
CA LEU A 21 4.44 28.02 0.69
C LEU A 21 4.85 29.39 0.10
N PRO A 22 4.21 30.50 0.52
CA PRO A 22 4.51 31.82 -0.02
C PRO A 22 6.00 32.18 0.12
N GLY A 23 6.62 32.63 -0.98
CA GLY A 23 8.04 33.00 -1.01
C GLY A 23 9.01 31.83 -1.13
N ALA A 24 8.52 30.60 -1.36
CA ALA A 24 9.37 29.47 -1.71
C ALA A 24 9.96 29.63 -3.13
N ASP A 25 11.26 29.37 -3.25
CA ASP A 25 11.91 29.13 -4.54
C ASP A 25 11.67 27.68 -4.94
N VAL A 26 10.69 27.45 -5.83
CA VAL A 26 10.27 26.10 -6.24
C VAL A 26 10.98 25.72 -7.53
N VAL A 27 11.75 24.63 -7.47
CA VAL A 27 12.52 24.09 -8.59
C VAL A 27 12.12 22.64 -8.86
N ALA A 28 12.20 22.25 -10.13
CA ALA A 28 11.90 20.90 -10.61
C ALA A 28 12.78 20.58 -11.84
N PRO A 29 13.09 19.31 -12.10
CA PRO A 29 13.75 18.90 -13.33
C PRO A 29 12.91 19.27 -14.56
N SER A 30 13.59 19.62 -15.66
CA SER A 30 12.98 19.98 -16.95
C SER A 30 13.55 19.11 -18.07
N GLY A 31 12.90 19.07 -19.23
CA GLY A 31 13.35 18.30 -20.38
C GLY A 31 12.51 17.05 -20.66
N GLN A 32 13.08 16.10 -21.40
CA GLN A 32 12.41 14.87 -21.81
C GLN A 32 12.39 13.83 -20.69
N TRP A 33 11.28 13.11 -20.58
CA TRP A 33 11.06 12.07 -19.59
C TRP A 33 10.33 10.87 -20.18
N GLN A 34 10.48 9.70 -19.55
CA GLN A 34 9.67 8.52 -19.85
C GLN A 34 8.41 8.48 -18.98
N SER A 35 8.57 8.74 -17.69
CA SER A 35 7.50 9.06 -16.76
C SER A 35 7.77 10.42 -16.12
N ARG A 36 6.75 11.28 -16.06
CA ARG A 36 6.89 12.59 -15.42
C ARG A 36 7.17 12.51 -13.92
N PHE A 37 6.89 11.37 -13.29
CA PHE A 37 7.13 11.15 -11.86
C PHE A 37 8.55 10.66 -11.56
N GLU A 38 9.34 10.38 -12.59
CA GLU A 38 10.68 9.82 -12.49
C GLU A 38 11.72 10.91 -12.78
N CYS A 39 12.86 10.86 -12.09
CA CYS A 39 14.03 11.68 -12.39
C CYS A 39 15.31 10.89 -12.10
N THR A 40 16.42 11.28 -12.70
CA THR A 40 17.76 10.76 -12.41
C THR A 40 18.54 11.73 -11.54
N LEU A 41 19.66 11.29 -10.95
CA LEU A 41 20.55 12.18 -10.22
C LEU A 41 20.98 13.38 -11.07
N ALA A 42 21.29 13.16 -12.35
CA ALA A 42 21.72 14.22 -13.26
C ALA A 42 20.65 15.30 -13.46
N ASP A 43 19.36 14.92 -13.45
CA ASP A 43 18.25 15.85 -13.65
C ASP A 43 18.08 16.83 -12.47
N VAL A 44 18.52 16.42 -11.27
CA VAL A 44 18.31 17.18 -10.03
C VAL A 44 19.60 17.67 -9.36
N GLU A 45 20.77 17.24 -9.84
CA GLU A 45 22.06 17.40 -9.15
C GLU A 45 22.35 18.86 -8.75
N SER A 46 22.07 19.80 -9.65
CA SER A 46 22.33 21.24 -9.43
C SER A 46 21.42 21.88 -8.39
N PHE A 47 20.28 21.26 -8.07
CA PHE A 47 19.31 21.78 -7.10
C PHE A 47 19.55 21.29 -5.67
N LEU A 48 20.26 20.18 -5.50
CA LEU A 48 20.38 19.48 -4.22
C LEU A 48 21.17 20.25 -3.14
N PRO A 49 22.36 20.84 -3.42
CA PRO A 49 23.24 21.36 -2.35
C PRO A 49 22.59 22.36 -1.39
N ASP A 50 21.69 23.19 -1.89
CA ASP A 50 20.99 24.26 -1.18
C ASP A 50 19.49 24.02 -1.03
N ALA A 51 18.99 22.81 -1.32
CA ALA A 51 17.59 22.46 -1.12
C ALA A 51 17.26 22.34 0.39
N ASP A 52 16.34 23.17 0.87
CA ASP A 52 15.78 23.07 2.22
C ASP A 52 14.75 21.93 2.30
N VAL A 53 14.00 21.72 1.22
CA VAL A 53 12.87 20.80 1.12
C VAL A 53 13.01 19.93 -0.11
N ILE A 54 12.76 18.64 0.06
CA ILE A 54 12.55 17.70 -1.05
C ILE A 54 11.14 17.15 -0.96
N ILE A 55 10.38 17.22 -2.05
CA ILE A 55 9.12 16.50 -2.23
C ILE A 55 9.36 15.46 -3.31
N ALA A 56 9.18 14.17 -3.02
CA ALA A 56 9.65 13.11 -3.90
C ALA A 56 8.71 11.91 -3.97
N TRP A 57 8.51 11.40 -5.19
CA TRP A 57 7.95 10.08 -5.47
C TRP A 57 9.02 9.00 -5.53
N ALA A 58 10.25 9.40 -5.82
CA ALA A 58 11.36 8.49 -5.98
C ALA A 58 12.66 9.24 -5.69
N ILE A 59 13.67 8.53 -5.17
CA ILE A 59 14.94 9.11 -4.75
C ILE A 59 16.06 8.45 -5.55
N PRO A 60 16.63 9.14 -6.56
CA PRO A 60 17.78 8.62 -7.29
C PRO A 60 18.96 8.43 -6.34
N LYS A 61 19.66 7.30 -6.51
CA LYS A 61 20.85 6.97 -5.71
C LYS A 61 21.86 8.12 -5.73
N GLY A 62 22.39 8.50 -4.57
CA GLY A 62 23.36 9.60 -4.45
C GLY A 62 22.75 10.99 -4.27
N SER A 63 21.41 11.14 -4.35
CA SER A 63 20.77 12.45 -4.26
C SER A 63 20.84 13.04 -2.85
N LEU A 64 20.52 12.24 -1.82
CA LEU A 64 20.43 12.75 -0.46
C LEU A 64 21.81 13.07 0.15
N GLU A 65 22.88 12.44 -0.32
CA GLU A 65 24.26 12.75 0.04
C GLU A 65 24.66 14.16 -0.40
N LYS A 66 24.12 14.62 -1.54
CA LYS A 66 24.34 15.98 -2.07
C LYS A 66 23.42 17.02 -1.46
N ALA A 67 22.26 16.61 -0.93
CA ALA A 67 21.27 17.51 -0.34
C ALA A 67 21.67 17.98 1.06
N THR A 68 22.77 18.73 1.20
CA THR A 68 23.43 19.02 2.50
C THR A 68 22.62 19.93 3.42
N GLN A 69 21.74 20.78 2.87
CA GLN A 69 20.86 21.70 3.61
C GLN A 69 19.44 21.17 3.87
N LEU A 70 19.18 19.91 3.53
CA LEU A 70 17.85 19.31 3.66
C LEU A 70 17.34 19.38 5.10
N LYS A 71 16.14 19.94 5.28
CA LYS A 71 15.42 20.05 6.56
C LYS A 71 14.25 19.08 6.66
N ILE A 72 13.54 18.87 5.55
CA ILE A 72 12.40 17.95 5.48
C ILE A 72 12.30 17.27 4.11
N LEU A 73 12.07 15.95 4.15
CA LEU A 73 11.67 15.14 3.02
C LEU A 73 10.17 14.84 3.15
N SER A 74 9.37 15.33 2.19
CA SER A 74 7.98 14.90 2.01
C SER A 74 7.93 13.75 1.00
N TRP A 75 7.78 12.54 1.52
CA TRP A 75 7.67 11.30 0.77
C TRP A 75 6.25 11.10 0.25
N MET A 76 6.12 10.98 -1.07
CA MET A 76 4.83 10.90 -1.76
C MET A 76 4.26 9.48 -1.82
N HIS A 77 4.57 8.65 -0.82
CA HIS A 77 3.94 7.33 -0.62
C HIS A 77 3.47 7.16 0.82
N SER A 78 2.63 6.15 1.06
CA SER A 78 2.16 5.83 2.42
C SER A 78 3.15 4.97 3.21
N GLY A 79 3.81 4.01 2.55
CA GLY A 79 4.87 3.21 3.16
C GLY A 79 6.24 3.83 2.96
N VAL A 80 7.18 3.45 3.81
CA VAL A 80 8.56 3.96 3.82
C VAL A 80 9.59 2.82 3.82
N ASP A 81 9.14 1.60 3.54
CA ASP A 81 9.95 0.40 3.39
C ASP A 81 11.06 0.60 2.35
N ASP A 82 10.76 1.21 1.19
CA ASP A 82 11.78 1.56 0.19
C ASP A 82 12.82 2.56 0.72
N LEU A 83 12.41 3.49 1.58
CA LEU A 83 13.32 4.47 2.20
C LEU A 83 14.24 3.81 3.22
N GLU A 84 13.75 2.80 3.94
CA GLU A 84 14.55 2.00 4.86
C GLU A 84 15.58 1.15 4.10
N GLU A 85 15.17 0.45 3.03
CA GLU A 85 16.06 -0.38 2.21
C GLU A 85 17.24 0.42 1.64
N ILE A 86 17.01 1.66 1.20
CA ILE A 86 18.06 2.51 0.64
C ILE A 86 18.75 3.39 1.70
N GLY A 87 18.47 3.18 2.99
CA GLY A 87 19.17 3.80 4.13
C GLY A 87 18.82 5.27 4.40
N VAL A 88 17.70 5.77 3.88
CA VAL A 88 17.24 7.16 4.09
C VAL A 88 16.85 7.39 5.54
N LEU A 89 16.19 6.43 6.20
CA LEU A 89 15.77 6.59 7.59
C LEU A 89 16.97 6.80 8.52
N ASP A 90 18.01 5.99 8.36
CA ASP A 90 19.27 6.15 9.12
C ASP A 90 19.99 7.46 8.77
N LEU A 91 19.96 7.87 7.50
CA LEU A 91 20.54 9.14 7.09
C LEU A 91 19.79 10.31 7.75
N ALA A 92 18.47 10.24 7.87
CA ALA A 92 17.65 11.22 8.58
C ALA A 92 17.98 11.28 10.07
N LYS A 93 18.13 10.12 10.74
CA LYS A 93 18.57 10.06 12.14
C LYS A 93 19.93 10.73 12.34
N ARG A 94 20.91 10.43 11.47
CA ARG A 94 22.27 10.99 11.57
C ARG A 94 22.34 12.49 11.29
N ARG A 95 21.53 12.99 10.34
CA ARG A 95 21.59 14.38 9.86
C ARG A 95 20.53 15.30 10.47
N GLY A 96 19.53 14.75 11.15
CA GLY A 96 18.48 15.50 11.84
C GLY A 96 17.41 16.12 10.94
N PHE A 97 17.28 15.68 9.68
CA PHE A 97 16.17 16.12 8.83
C PHE A 97 14.92 15.28 9.08
N ARG A 98 13.76 15.87 8.88
CA ARG A 98 12.44 15.27 9.16
C ARG A 98 11.96 14.49 7.94
N ILE A 99 11.19 13.44 8.15
CA ILE A 99 10.50 12.72 7.07
C ILE A 99 9.02 12.72 7.37
N ALA A 100 8.23 13.15 6.38
CA ALA A 100 6.78 13.06 6.41
C ALA A 100 6.31 12.25 5.20
N ASN A 101 5.23 11.51 5.36
CA ASN A 101 4.64 10.72 4.29
C ASN A 101 3.20 11.17 3.99
N ILE A 102 2.51 10.45 3.12
CA ILE A 102 1.11 10.74 2.77
C ILE A 102 0.15 9.64 3.24
N ARG A 103 0.46 9.00 4.38
CA ARG A 103 -0.38 7.93 4.94
C ARG A 103 -1.84 8.39 5.03
N GLY A 104 -2.75 7.55 4.55
CA GLY A 104 -4.19 7.82 4.55
C GLY A 104 -4.71 8.56 3.31
N ALA A 105 -3.85 9.09 2.44
CA ALA A 105 -4.30 9.86 1.27
C ALA A 105 -5.10 8.97 0.30
N ASN A 106 -4.53 7.81 -0.04
CA ASN A 106 -5.11 6.80 -0.91
C ASN A 106 -6.00 5.76 -0.19
N ALA A 107 -6.24 5.92 1.13
CA ALA A 107 -6.80 4.83 1.93
C ALA A 107 -8.20 4.37 1.50
N VAL A 108 -9.00 5.28 0.96
CA VAL A 108 -10.32 4.96 0.41
C VAL A 108 -10.19 4.12 -0.86
N ALA A 109 -9.37 4.55 -1.82
CA ALA A 109 -9.15 3.85 -3.08
C ALA A 109 -8.61 2.43 -2.84
N VAL A 110 -7.62 2.29 -1.96
CA VAL A 110 -7.03 0.99 -1.62
C VAL A 110 -8.04 0.07 -0.90
N ALA A 111 -8.87 0.63 -0.02
CA ALA A 111 -9.93 -0.14 0.63
C ALA A 111 -11.00 -0.60 -0.37
N GLU A 112 -11.32 0.22 -1.38
CA GLU A 112 -12.25 -0.16 -2.46
C GLU A 112 -11.69 -1.27 -3.34
N GLN A 113 -10.40 -1.24 -3.67
CA GLN A 113 -9.71 -2.36 -4.34
C GLN A 113 -9.81 -3.65 -3.52
N GLY A 114 -9.57 -3.58 -2.20
CA GLY A 114 -9.70 -4.73 -1.31
C GLY A 114 -11.12 -5.31 -1.29
N MET A 115 -12.15 -4.46 -1.22
CA MET A 115 -13.54 -4.90 -1.29
C MET A 115 -13.91 -5.46 -2.65
N MET A 116 -13.39 -4.87 -3.74
CA MET A 116 -13.54 -5.37 -5.10
C MET A 116 -12.96 -6.77 -5.23
N PHE A 117 -11.75 -7.01 -4.71
CA PHE A 117 -11.15 -8.35 -4.68
C PHE A 117 -12.00 -9.36 -3.92
N MET A 118 -12.49 -9.02 -2.72
CA MET A 118 -13.39 -9.90 -1.96
C MET A 118 -14.65 -10.27 -2.75
N LEU A 119 -15.29 -9.27 -3.39
CA LEU A 119 -16.47 -9.51 -4.22
C LEU A 119 -16.13 -10.31 -5.48
N ALA A 120 -15.01 -10.05 -6.12
CA ALA A 120 -14.58 -10.74 -7.34
C ALA A 120 -14.33 -12.24 -7.07
N LEU A 121 -13.68 -12.55 -5.94
CA LEU A 121 -13.50 -13.92 -5.46
C LEU A 121 -14.84 -14.57 -5.11
N ALA A 122 -15.66 -13.91 -4.28
CA ALA A 122 -16.96 -14.43 -3.87
C ALA A 122 -17.88 -14.70 -5.08
N LYS A 123 -17.89 -13.80 -6.06
CA LYS A 123 -18.74 -13.95 -7.25
C LYS A 123 -18.10 -14.78 -8.35
N ARG A 124 -16.83 -15.15 -8.23
CA ARG A 124 -16.03 -15.87 -9.23
C ARG A 124 -16.03 -15.12 -10.57
N VAL A 125 -15.87 -13.79 -10.53
CA VAL A 125 -16.10 -12.90 -11.68
C VAL A 125 -15.26 -13.30 -12.89
N LEU A 126 -13.95 -13.49 -12.71
CA LEU A 126 -13.05 -13.85 -13.81
C LEU A 126 -13.35 -15.22 -14.40
N VAL A 127 -13.68 -16.20 -13.55
CA VAL A 127 -14.04 -17.57 -13.96
C VAL A 127 -15.32 -17.53 -14.80
N LYS A 128 -16.38 -16.88 -14.30
CA LYS A 128 -17.67 -16.79 -14.99
C LYS A 128 -17.58 -15.97 -16.27
N HIS A 129 -16.78 -14.91 -16.27
CA HIS A 129 -16.50 -14.15 -17.48
C HIS A 129 -15.85 -15.02 -18.56
N ARG A 130 -14.81 -15.78 -18.19
CA ARG A 130 -14.12 -16.70 -19.10
C ARG A 130 -15.07 -17.76 -19.67
N PHE A 131 -15.93 -18.35 -18.85
CA PHE A 131 -16.89 -19.34 -19.32
C PHE A 131 -17.82 -18.80 -20.42
N VAL A 132 -18.27 -17.56 -20.28
CA VAL A 132 -19.09 -16.90 -21.31
C VAL A 132 -18.28 -16.66 -22.58
N GLN A 133 -17.02 -16.21 -22.47
CA GLN A 133 -16.14 -16.04 -23.64
C GLN A 133 -15.88 -17.36 -24.38
N GLU A 134 -15.83 -18.48 -23.66
CA GLU A 134 -15.66 -19.83 -24.21
C GLU A 134 -16.97 -20.44 -24.74
N GLY A 135 -18.10 -19.73 -24.64
CA GLY A 135 -19.42 -20.24 -25.06
C GLY A 135 -19.97 -21.37 -24.20
N ARG A 136 -19.46 -21.55 -22.97
CA ARG A 136 -19.89 -22.63 -22.06
C ARG A 136 -21.28 -22.33 -21.49
N GLN A 137 -22.19 -23.30 -21.60
CA GLN A 137 -23.48 -23.24 -20.93
C GLN A 137 -23.33 -23.68 -19.46
N GLN A 138 -23.86 -22.87 -18.55
CA GLN A 138 -23.81 -23.10 -17.09
C GLN A 138 -25.17 -23.56 -16.54
N PHE A 139 -26.04 -24.10 -17.40
CA PHE A 139 -27.37 -24.57 -17.03
C PHE A 139 -27.43 -26.11 -16.96
N PRO A 140 -28.16 -26.67 -15.99
CA PRO A 140 -28.84 -25.96 -14.90
C PRO A 140 -27.84 -25.31 -13.93
N LEU A 141 -28.23 -24.19 -13.34
CA LEU A 141 -27.46 -23.54 -12.27
C LEU A 141 -27.42 -24.47 -11.04
N TRP A 142 -26.61 -24.15 -10.02
CA TRP A 142 -26.54 -24.78 -8.67
C TRP A 142 -25.40 -25.79 -8.39
N ASP A 143 -24.54 -26.10 -9.36
CA ASP A 143 -23.35 -26.94 -9.16
C ASP A 143 -22.12 -26.15 -8.64
N ASN A 144 -20.91 -26.71 -8.79
CA ASN A 144 -19.63 -26.25 -8.23
C ASN A 144 -19.20 -24.80 -8.59
N ASP A 145 -19.91 -24.12 -9.49
CA ASP A 145 -19.64 -22.74 -9.93
C ASP A 145 -20.56 -21.69 -9.28
N ARG A 146 -21.25 -22.06 -8.19
CA ARG A 146 -22.08 -21.11 -7.42
C ARG A 146 -21.24 -19.95 -6.87
N SER A 147 -21.81 -18.76 -6.90
CA SER A 147 -21.23 -17.60 -6.21
C SER A 147 -21.44 -17.67 -4.70
N GLY A 148 -20.45 -17.25 -3.94
CA GLY A 148 -20.56 -16.96 -2.51
C GLY A 148 -21.28 -15.63 -2.23
N MET A 149 -21.63 -15.45 -0.97
CA MET A 149 -22.14 -14.21 -0.39
C MET A 149 -21.11 -13.68 0.61
N LEU A 150 -21.05 -12.36 0.79
CA LEU A 150 -20.31 -11.75 1.89
C LEU A 150 -21.16 -11.70 3.18
N LYS A 151 -22.48 -11.53 3.04
CA LYS A 151 -23.42 -11.51 4.16
C LYS A 151 -23.25 -12.74 5.05
N GLY A 152 -23.07 -12.50 6.34
CA GLY A 152 -22.89 -13.55 7.35
C GLY A 152 -21.48 -14.16 7.40
N CYS A 153 -20.59 -13.81 6.48
CA CYS A 153 -19.18 -14.20 6.55
C CYS A 153 -18.41 -13.37 7.58
N THR A 154 -17.30 -13.92 8.05
CA THR A 154 -16.35 -13.23 8.93
C THR A 154 -15.13 -12.77 8.15
N VAL A 155 -14.75 -11.49 8.32
CA VAL A 155 -13.50 -10.93 7.80
C VAL A 155 -12.55 -10.58 8.94
N GLY A 156 -11.33 -11.12 8.88
CA GLY A 156 -10.21 -10.70 9.71
C GLY A 156 -9.40 -9.62 8.99
N ILE A 157 -9.19 -8.46 9.60
CA ILE A 157 -8.44 -7.35 9.01
C ILE A 157 -7.16 -7.14 9.81
N VAL A 158 -6.03 -7.48 9.21
CA VAL A 158 -4.70 -7.30 9.79
C VAL A 158 -4.18 -5.92 9.42
N GLY A 159 -4.11 -5.02 10.40
CA GLY A 159 -3.75 -3.62 10.20
C GLY A 159 -4.96 -2.70 10.23
N MET A 160 -5.45 -2.39 11.44
CA MET A 160 -6.53 -1.42 11.65
C MET A 160 -6.03 0.04 11.67
N GLY A 161 -5.39 0.45 10.57
CA GLY A 161 -5.02 1.84 10.27
C GLY A 161 -6.04 2.54 9.38
N HIS A 162 -5.59 3.51 8.57
CA HIS A 162 -6.46 4.24 7.64
C HIS A 162 -7.17 3.32 6.62
N ILE A 163 -6.43 2.41 5.97
CA ILE A 163 -6.99 1.47 4.99
C ILE A 163 -7.91 0.45 5.66
N GLY A 164 -7.42 -0.25 6.70
CA GLY A 164 -8.20 -1.29 7.38
C GLY A 164 -9.52 -0.78 7.97
N SER A 165 -9.56 0.45 8.48
CA SER A 165 -10.81 1.06 8.98
C SER A 165 -11.82 1.32 7.86
N HIS A 166 -11.35 1.70 6.67
CA HIS A 166 -12.22 1.87 5.50
C HIS A 166 -12.71 0.54 4.91
N VAL A 167 -11.91 -0.52 5.01
CA VAL A 167 -12.34 -1.90 4.70
C VAL A 167 -13.41 -2.34 5.70
N ALA A 168 -13.17 -2.17 7.00
CA ALA A 168 -14.11 -2.53 8.07
C ALA A 168 -15.49 -1.88 7.87
N LYS A 169 -15.53 -0.57 7.62
CA LYS A 169 -16.77 0.17 7.34
C LYS A 169 -17.56 -0.45 6.18
N ARG A 170 -16.89 -0.80 5.09
CA ARG A 170 -17.53 -1.39 3.90
C ARG A 170 -17.95 -2.83 4.17
N ALA A 171 -17.13 -3.62 4.83
CA ALA A 171 -17.46 -4.99 5.23
C ALA A 171 -18.72 -5.05 6.11
N LYS A 172 -18.88 -4.13 7.08
CA LYS A 172 -20.12 -4.02 7.87
C LYS A 172 -21.34 -3.69 7.02
N ALA A 173 -21.19 -2.83 6.00
CA ALA A 173 -22.28 -2.52 5.06
C ALA A 173 -22.68 -3.73 4.19
N PHE A 174 -21.84 -4.76 4.10
CA PHE A 174 -22.15 -6.05 3.48
C PHE A 174 -22.63 -7.12 4.48
N ASP A 175 -23.04 -6.73 5.69
CA ASP A 175 -23.50 -7.63 6.76
C ASP A 175 -22.44 -8.66 7.20
N MET A 176 -21.16 -8.30 7.15
CA MET A 176 -20.07 -9.15 7.64
C MET A 176 -19.84 -8.98 9.14
N ARG A 177 -19.29 -10.03 9.76
CA ARG A 177 -18.61 -9.91 11.07
C ARG A 177 -17.17 -9.47 10.83
N VAL A 178 -16.71 -8.43 11.52
CA VAL A 178 -15.40 -7.81 11.34
C VAL A 178 -14.55 -8.02 12.59
N LEU A 179 -13.42 -8.69 12.43
CA LEU A 179 -12.41 -8.89 13.47
C LEU A 179 -11.16 -8.09 13.09
N GLY A 180 -10.75 -7.15 13.93
CA GLY A 180 -9.60 -6.29 13.66
C GLY A 180 -8.36 -6.77 14.40
N ILE A 181 -7.20 -6.76 13.75
CA ILE A 181 -5.91 -7.06 14.38
C ILE A 181 -5.03 -5.81 14.31
N ARG A 182 -4.52 -5.36 15.46
CA ARG A 182 -3.56 -4.24 15.57
C ARG A 182 -2.70 -4.35 16.82
N ARG A 183 -1.56 -3.68 16.83
CA ARG A 183 -0.62 -3.67 17.97
C ARG A 183 -1.28 -3.30 19.30
N ASN A 184 -1.99 -2.17 19.36
CA ASN A 184 -2.76 -1.79 20.55
C ASN A 184 -4.24 -2.15 20.39
N LYS A 185 -4.61 -3.36 20.82
CA LYS A 185 -5.98 -3.88 20.74
C LYS A 185 -7.01 -3.16 21.62
N ASN A 186 -6.57 -2.35 22.59
CA ASN A 186 -7.46 -1.63 23.50
C ASN A 186 -8.09 -0.38 22.85
N ILE A 187 -7.57 0.05 21.71
CA ILE A 187 -8.18 1.16 20.96
C ILE A 187 -9.28 0.58 20.06
N SER A 188 -10.53 0.82 20.45
CA SER A 188 -11.71 0.50 19.67
C SER A 188 -11.72 1.28 18.35
N ILE A 189 -12.10 0.60 17.26
CA ILE A 189 -12.32 1.20 15.94
C ILE A 189 -13.77 0.97 15.57
N GLU A 190 -14.42 2.01 15.02
CA GLU A 190 -15.78 1.91 14.52
C GLU A 190 -15.89 0.80 13.46
N ASN A 191 -17.05 0.13 13.39
CA ASN A 191 -17.32 -0.94 12.43
C ASN A 191 -16.47 -2.21 12.64
N VAL A 192 -15.88 -2.39 13.83
CA VAL A 192 -15.19 -3.63 14.22
C VAL A 192 -15.91 -4.28 15.38
N ASP A 193 -16.27 -5.56 15.24
CA ASP A 193 -17.00 -6.30 16.27
C ASP A 193 -16.07 -6.75 17.41
N THR A 194 -14.80 -7.06 17.11
CA THR A 194 -13.80 -7.44 18.13
C THR A 194 -12.39 -7.07 17.67
N MET A 195 -11.60 -6.51 18.58
CA MET A 195 -10.20 -6.15 18.37
C MET A 195 -9.27 -7.19 19.04
N TYR A 196 -8.22 -7.58 18.32
CA TYR A 196 -7.19 -8.53 18.75
C TYR A 196 -5.79 -7.94 18.57
N GLY A 197 -4.84 -8.45 19.35
CA GLY A 197 -3.41 -8.16 19.22
C GLY A 197 -2.71 -9.09 18.22
N PRO A 198 -1.48 -8.76 17.79
CA PRO A 198 -0.72 -9.58 16.84
C PRO A 198 -0.52 -11.03 17.31
N SER A 199 -0.26 -11.24 18.61
CA SER A 199 -0.08 -12.57 19.20
C SER A 199 -1.33 -13.45 19.19
N GLU A 200 -2.50 -12.86 18.90
CA GLU A 200 -3.78 -13.57 18.84
C GLU A 200 -4.16 -13.93 17.39
N LEU A 201 -3.36 -13.54 16.39
CA LEU A 201 -3.68 -13.74 14.96
C LEU A 201 -4.04 -15.19 14.65
N THR A 202 -3.22 -16.16 15.05
CA THR A 202 -3.44 -17.60 14.81
C THR A 202 -4.74 -18.12 15.42
N SER A 203 -5.28 -17.48 16.47
CA SER A 203 -6.58 -17.84 17.05
C SER A 203 -7.78 -17.25 16.30
N VAL A 204 -7.54 -16.19 15.52
CA VAL A 204 -8.56 -15.49 14.73
C VAL A 204 -8.71 -16.10 13.34
N LEU A 205 -7.61 -16.54 12.72
CA LEU A 205 -7.61 -17.11 11.37
C LEU A 205 -8.62 -18.26 11.16
N PRO A 206 -8.81 -19.22 12.10
CA PRO A 206 -9.73 -20.34 11.91
C PRO A 206 -11.21 -19.95 11.77
N VAL A 207 -11.61 -18.77 12.25
CA VAL A 207 -13.01 -18.30 12.16
C VAL A 207 -13.27 -17.38 10.97
N CYS A 208 -12.22 -16.90 10.30
CA CYS A 208 -12.31 -16.01 9.15
C CYS A 208 -12.65 -16.75 7.85
N ASP A 209 -13.59 -16.21 7.08
CA ASP A 209 -13.83 -16.60 5.68
C ASP A 209 -13.00 -15.75 4.72
N TYR A 210 -12.65 -14.53 5.14
CA TYR A 210 -11.78 -13.61 4.42
C TYR A 210 -10.72 -13.06 5.39
N VAL A 211 -9.49 -12.95 4.93
CA VAL A 211 -8.41 -12.28 5.67
C VAL A 211 -7.85 -11.17 4.79
N VAL A 212 -7.86 -9.94 5.27
CA VAL A 212 -7.36 -8.76 4.55
C VAL A 212 -6.11 -8.24 5.25
N LEU A 213 -5.00 -8.15 4.52
CA LEU A 213 -3.76 -7.55 4.98
C LEU A 213 -3.69 -6.09 4.54
N ALA A 214 -3.63 -5.19 5.52
CA ALA A 214 -3.54 -3.74 5.38
C ALA A 214 -2.51 -3.13 6.36
N ALA A 215 -1.58 -3.95 6.88
CA ALA A 215 -0.54 -3.55 7.82
C ALA A 215 0.72 -3.07 7.09
N PRO A 216 1.51 -2.15 7.68
CA PRO A 216 2.81 -1.77 7.11
C PRO A 216 3.80 -2.95 7.14
N GLN A 217 4.81 -2.90 6.27
CA GLN A 217 5.97 -3.79 6.33
C GLN A 217 6.96 -3.27 7.37
N THR A 218 7.32 -4.17 8.28
CA THR A 218 8.20 -3.96 9.43
C THR A 218 8.81 -5.32 9.77
N ASP A 219 9.83 -5.35 10.63
CA ASP A 219 10.36 -6.62 11.15
C ASP A 219 9.28 -7.50 11.82
N GLU A 220 8.30 -6.88 12.49
CA GLU A 220 7.21 -7.61 13.18
C GLU A 220 6.17 -8.20 12.21
N THR A 221 6.05 -7.64 11.00
CA THR A 221 5.04 -8.03 10.01
C THR A 221 5.63 -8.78 8.82
N HIS A 222 6.95 -8.88 8.73
CA HIS A 222 7.65 -9.66 7.73
C HIS A 222 7.34 -11.16 7.88
N HIS A 223 6.82 -11.76 6.80
CA HIS A 223 6.31 -13.13 6.76
C HIS A 223 5.29 -13.44 7.86
N LEU A 224 4.48 -12.46 8.24
CA LEU A 224 3.41 -12.61 9.23
C LEU A 224 2.43 -13.75 8.88
N ILE A 225 2.18 -13.97 7.59
CA ILE A 225 1.40 -15.11 7.11
C ILE A 225 2.37 -16.11 6.46
N ALA A 226 2.71 -17.16 7.20
CA ALA A 226 3.54 -18.24 6.73
C ALA A 226 2.78 -19.58 6.80
N GLU A 227 3.51 -20.69 6.87
CA GLU A 227 2.92 -22.03 6.81
C GLU A 227 1.93 -22.31 7.94
N ALA A 228 2.27 -21.93 9.17
CA ALA A 228 1.41 -22.16 10.33
C ALA A 228 0.11 -21.35 10.25
N GLU A 229 0.19 -20.09 9.83
CA GLU A 229 -0.97 -19.21 9.69
C GLU A 229 -1.88 -19.71 8.57
N ILE A 230 -1.31 -20.07 7.41
CA ILE A 230 -2.07 -20.60 6.29
C ILE A 230 -2.77 -21.91 6.69
N ALA A 231 -2.06 -22.84 7.35
CA ALA A 231 -2.63 -24.09 7.81
C ALA A 231 -3.75 -23.91 8.87
N SER A 232 -3.77 -22.78 9.57
CA SER A 232 -4.83 -22.45 10.54
C SER A 232 -6.08 -21.84 9.89
N MET A 233 -5.98 -21.37 8.64
CA MET A 233 -7.12 -20.82 7.92
C MET A 233 -8.07 -21.94 7.50
N LYS A 234 -9.33 -21.58 7.20
CA LYS A 234 -10.26 -22.53 6.58
C LYS A 234 -9.79 -22.83 5.16
N ASN A 235 -9.95 -24.07 4.70
CA ASN A 235 -9.72 -24.40 3.29
C ASN A 235 -10.63 -23.59 2.34
N SER A 236 -11.80 -23.16 2.83
CA SER A 236 -12.73 -22.30 2.10
C SER A 236 -12.42 -20.80 2.20
N ALA A 237 -11.37 -20.40 2.93
CA ALA A 237 -11.05 -18.99 3.15
C ALA A 237 -10.34 -18.36 1.95
N PHE A 238 -10.47 -17.04 1.87
CA PHE A 238 -9.76 -16.20 0.91
C PHE A 238 -8.77 -15.27 1.62
N LEU A 239 -7.56 -15.16 1.09
CA LEU A 239 -6.56 -14.19 1.55
C LEU A 239 -6.50 -13.01 0.58
N ILE A 240 -6.47 -11.78 1.09
CA ILE A 240 -6.44 -10.55 0.31
C ILE A 240 -5.27 -9.70 0.81
N ASN A 241 -4.36 -9.31 -0.07
CA ASN A 241 -3.22 -8.47 0.26
C ASN A 241 -3.25 -7.15 -0.51
N ILE A 242 -3.44 -6.06 0.24
CA ILE A 242 -3.42 -4.67 -0.26
C ILE A 242 -2.41 -3.83 0.53
N ALA A 243 -1.39 -4.50 1.08
CA ALA A 243 -0.36 -3.94 1.94
C ALA A 243 1.04 -4.03 1.31
N ARG A 244 1.77 -5.12 1.54
CA ARG A 244 3.07 -5.45 0.92
C ARG A 244 3.19 -6.95 0.71
N GLY A 245 3.91 -7.37 -0.33
CA GLY A 245 4.12 -8.79 -0.65
C GLY A 245 4.78 -9.56 0.50
N ASP A 246 5.80 -8.96 1.11
CA ASP A 246 6.61 -9.61 2.15
C ASP A 246 5.89 -9.87 3.47
N LEU A 247 4.64 -9.41 3.64
CA LEU A 247 3.80 -9.86 4.76
C LEU A 247 3.48 -11.36 4.69
N ILE A 248 3.60 -11.97 3.52
CA ILE A 248 3.27 -13.37 3.28
C ILE A 248 4.54 -14.12 2.87
N LYS A 249 4.73 -15.36 3.31
CA LYS A 249 5.78 -16.21 2.75
C LYS A 249 5.28 -16.85 1.44
N GLU A 250 5.96 -16.58 0.33
CA GLU A 250 5.47 -16.94 -1.01
C GLU A 250 5.23 -18.45 -1.21
N LYS A 251 6.21 -19.29 -0.84
CA LYS A 251 6.16 -20.74 -1.13
C LYS A 251 5.00 -21.45 -0.43
N PRO A 252 4.77 -21.30 0.89
CA PRO A 252 3.59 -21.87 1.54
C PRO A 252 2.26 -21.39 0.94
N LEU A 253 2.17 -20.11 0.54
CA LEU A 253 0.97 -19.60 -0.12
C LEU A 253 0.72 -20.32 -1.46
N TYR A 254 1.75 -20.45 -2.29
CA TYR A 254 1.64 -21.17 -3.56
C TYR A 254 1.18 -22.62 -3.36
N ASP A 255 1.80 -23.33 -2.41
CA ASP A 255 1.48 -24.72 -2.13
C ASP A 255 0.02 -24.88 -1.67
N ALA A 256 -0.44 -24.02 -0.76
CA ALA A 256 -1.81 -24.06 -0.27
C ALA A 256 -2.85 -23.75 -1.36
N LEU A 257 -2.53 -22.81 -2.27
CA LEU A 257 -3.40 -22.46 -3.41
C LEU A 257 -3.50 -23.60 -4.42
N VAL A 258 -2.39 -24.29 -4.71
CA VAL A 258 -2.35 -25.43 -5.62
C VAL A 258 -2.98 -26.67 -4.98
N GLY A 259 -2.73 -26.90 -3.70
CA GLY A 259 -3.24 -28.04 -2.92
C GLY A 259 -4.72 -27.91 -2.52
N GLY A 260 -5.32 -26.73 -2.68
CA GLY A 260 -6.71 -26.47 -2.28
C GLY A 260 -6.91 -26.32 -0.77
N GLU A 261 -5.82 -26.08 -0.02
CA GLU A 261 -5.83 -25.71 1.39
C GLU A 261 -6.18 -24.23 1.60
N LEU A 262 -6.19 -23.45 0.52
CA LEU A 262 -6.73 -22.09 0.49
C LEU A 262 -7.58 -21.90 -0.78
N ALA A 263 -8.82 -21.42 -0.62
CA ALA A 263 -9.77 -21.33 -1.73
C ALA A 263 -9.35 -20.31 -2.79
N GLY A 264 -8.61 -19.27 -2.40
CA GLY A 264 -8.06 -18.31 -3.34
C GLY A 264 -7.32 -17.17 -2.67
N PHE A 265 -6.62 -16.41 -3.50
CA PHE A 265 -5.83 -15.26 -3.09
C PHE A 265 -6.10 -14.08 -4.00
N ALA A 266 -6.13 -12.87 -3.45
CA ALA A 266 -6.12 -11.66 -4.24
C ALA A 266 -5.05 -10.69 -3.77
N THR A 267 -4.34 -10.05 -4.71
CA THR A 267 -3.25 -9.14 -4.34
C THR A 267 -3.09 -7.96 -5.29
N ASP A 268 -2.82 -6.80 -4.71
CA ASP A 268 -2.29 -5.65 -5.46
C ASP A 268 -0.76 -5.56 -5.35
N VAL A 269 -0.13 -6.35 -4.48
CA VAL A 269 1.27 -6.18 -4.08
C VAL A 269 2.08 -7.45 -4.26
N TRP A 270 3.38 -7.30 -4.45
CA TRP A 270 4.29 -8.38 -4.84
C TRP A 270 5.55 -8.42 -3.96
N TRP A 271 6.16 -9.60 -3.84
CA TRP A 271 7.40 -9.85 -3.08
C TRP A 271 8.63 -9.19 -3.67
N ARG A 272 8.59 -8.92 -4.97
CA ARG A 272 9.74 -8.39 -5.70
C ARG A 272 9.26 -7.33 -6.65
N TYR A 273 9.91 -6.19 -6.55
CA TYR A 273 9.92 -5.14 -7.53
C TYR A 273 11.36 -4.98 -8.02
N GLU A 274 11.57 -5.08 -9.32
CA GLU A 274 12.84 -4.73 -9.95
C GLU A 274 12.75 -3.26 -10.32
N TYR A 275 13.62 -2.43 -9.74
CA TYR A 275 13.63 -1.00 -10.00
C TYR A 275 14.48 -0.65 -11.23
N GLY A 276 13.93 0.21 -12.08
CA GLY A 276 14.63 0.86 -13.19
C GLY A 276 15.47 2.02 -12.71
N ARG A 277 15.23 3.24 -13.23
CA ARG A 277 15.95 4.44 -12.75
C ARG A 277 15.42 4.88 -11.39
N THR A 278 14.10 4.87 -11.21
CA THR A 278 13.46 5.27 -9.96
C THR A 278 12.09 4.62 -9.71
N PHE A 279 11.44 4.00 -10.72
CA PHE A 279 10.24 3.14 -10.51
C PHE A 279 10.48 1.67 -10.88
N PRO A 280 9.63 0.75 -10.39
CA PRO A 280 9.68 -0.65 -10.82
C PRO A 280 9.52 -0.79 -12.34
N ASN A 281 10.46 -1.47 -13.00
CA ASN A 281 10.37 -1.90 -14.40
C ASN A 281 10.15 -3.42 -14.53
N GLY A 282 10.19 -4.15 -13.42
CA GLY A 282 9.85 -5.56 -13.31
C GLY A 282 9.20 -5.84 -11.96
N TRP A 283 8.46 -6.95 -11.88
CA TRP A 283 7.76 -7.35 -10.68
C TRP A 283 7.40 -8.83 -10.73
N GLY A 284 7.04 -9.37 -9.58
CA GLY A 284 6.25 -10.60 -9.51
C GLY A 284 6.78 -11.66 -8.56
N PRO A 285 6.00 -12.73 -8.39
CA PRO A 285 6.35 -13.86 -7.55
C PRO A 285 7.34 -14.78 -8.28
N ARG A 286 8.14 -15.54 -7.53
CA ARG A 286 9.02 -16.58 -8.09
C ARG A 286 8.25 -17.80 -8.61
N SER A 287 7.07 -18.04 -8.08
CA SER A 287 6.24 -19.23 -8.29
C SER A 287 5.22 -19.12 -9.43
N ASN A 288 5.14 -17.96 -10.10
CA ASN A 288 4.09 -17.66 -11.09
C ASN A 288 2.65 -17.79 -10.55
N LEU A 289 2.43 -17.60 -9.24
CA LEU A 289 1.11 -17.76 -8.62
C LEU A 289 0.00 -16.89 -9.25
N GLN A 290 0.35 -15.78 -9.91
CA GLN A 290 -0.58 -14.94 -10.67
C GLN A 290 -1.27 -15.66 -11.84
N GLN A 291 -0.76 -16.81 -12.28
CA GLN A 291 -1.35 -17.62 -13.34
C GLN A 291 -2.38 -18.63 -12.81
N LEU A 292 -2.47 -18.82 -11.48
CA LEU A 292 -3.39 -19.78 -10.89
C LEU A 292 -4.85 -19.34 -11.06
N PRO A 293 -5.78 -20.26 -11.31
CA PRO A 293 -7.19 -19.93 -11.60
C PRO A 293 -7.95 -19.36 -10.40
N ASN A 294 -7.44 -19.55 -9.18
CA ASN A 294 -7.96 -19.04 -7.92
C ASN A 294 -7.21 -17.79 -7.42
N VAL A 295 -6.46 -17.12 -8.29
CA VAL A 295 -5.76 -15.86 -7.98
C VAL A 295 -6.33 -14.71 -8.80
N ILE A 296 -6.56 -13.57 -8.14
CA ILE A 296 -6.93 -12.30 -8.76
C ILE A 296 -5.86 -11.27 -8.41
N CYS A 297 -5.36 -10.49 -9.36
CA CYS A 297 -4.29 -9.56 -9.05
C CYS A 297 -4.30 -8.29 -9.87
N SER A 298 -3.68 -7.25 -9.31
CA SER A 298 -3.31 -5.99 -9.95
C SER A 298 -1.84 -5.65 -9.65
N LEU A 299 -1.33 -4.58 -10.26
CA LEU A 299 0.09 -4.22 -10.19
C LEU A 299 0.35 -2.94 -9.40
N HIS A 300 0.26 -3.03 -8.08
CA HIS A 300 0.54 -1.95 -7.12
C HIS A 300 -0.19 -0.64 -7.47
N GLU A 301 -1.41 -0.76 -8.00
CA GLU A 301 -2.13 0.32 -8.66
C GLU A 301 -3.43 0.67 -7.92
N ALA A 302 -3.70 0.06 -6.76
CA ALA A 302 -4.91 0.35 -5.97
C ALA A 302 -5.04 1.83 -5.58
N HIS A 303 -3.93 2.57 -5.58
CA HIS A 303 -3.88 4.00 -5.31
C HIS A 303 -4.14 4.87 -6.54
N ASN A 304 -4.03 4.32 -7.75
CA ASN A 304 -4.21 5.04 -9.02
C ASN A 304 -5.71 5.21 -9.31
N ALA A 305 -6.34 6.12 -8.58
CA ALA A 305 -7.77 6.37 -8.61
C ALA A 305 -8.07 7.88 -8.59
N ASP A 306 -9.31 8.22 -8.94
CA ASP A 306 -9.78 9.59 -9.06
C ASP A 306 -9.48 10.44 -7.81
N GLY A 307 -8.85 11.60 -8.02
CA GLY A 307 -8.56 12.57 -6.96
C GLY A 307 -7.43 12.19 -6.00
N VAL A 308 -6.85 10.98 -6.10
CA VAL A 308 -5.79 10.54 -5.19
C VAL A 308 -4.51 11.33 -5.41
N LEU A 309 -4.12 11.59 -6.66
CA LEU A 309 -2.91 12.35 -6.98
C LEU A 309 -2.97 13.78 -6.42
N GLU A 310 -4.09 14.48 -6.63
CA GLU A 310 -4.32 15.83 -6.14
C GLU A 310 -4.28 15.88 -4.62
N LYS A 311 -4.85 14.86 -3.97
CA LYS A 311 -4.80 14.73 -2.52
C LYS A 311 -3.40 14.43 -2.01
N ASN A 312 -2.65 13.57 -2.69
CA ASN A 312 -1.26 13.26 -2.37
C ASN A 312 -0.42 14.54 -2.42
N LEU A 313 -0.51 15.30 -3.51
CA LEU A 313 0.18 16.58 -3.68
C LEU A 313 -0.18 17.56 -2.56
N ARG A 314 -1.47 17.78 -2.31
CA ARG A 314 -1.92 18.68 -1.25
C ARG A 314 -1.38 18.28 0.12
N TRP A 315 -1.47 17.00 0.48
CA TRP A 315 -1.02 16.52 1.79
C TRP A 315 0.49 16.54 1.94
N GLY A 316 1.24 16.21 0.88
CA GLY A 316 2.71 16.30 0.89
C GLY A 316 3.18 17.74 1.07
N ILE A 317 2.57 18.69 0.37
CA ILE A 317 2.90 20.11 0.49
C ILE A 317 2.49 20.65 1.87
N GLU A 318 1.32 20.24 2.38
CA GLU A 318 0.86 20.63 3.72
C GLU A 318 1.84 20.19 4.82
N ASN A 319 2.40 18.98 4.74
CA ASN A 319 3.41 18.51 5.70
C ASN A 319 4.62 19.46 5.78
N VAL A 320 5.03 20.03 4.63
CA VAL A 320 6.11 21.02 4.56
C VAL A 320 5.65 22.33 5.19
N ALA A 321 4.42 22.78 4.90
CA ALA A 321 3.86 24.00 5.47
C ALA A 321 3.74 23.94 7.00
N GLU A 322 3.30 22.81 7.55
CA GLU A 322 3.26 22.55 9.00
C GLU A 322 4.66 22.67 9.63
N TYR A 323 5.68 22.08 8.99
CA TYR A 323 7.06 22.15 9.48
C TYR A 323 7.58 23.61 9.57
N PHE A 324 7.39 24.42 8.53
CA PHE A 324 7.88 25.81 8.53
C PHE A 324 7.04 26.76 9.39
N ARG A 325 5.79 26.40 9.72
CA ARG A 325 4.98 27.11 10.72
C ARG A 325 5.34 26.74 12.16
N GLY A 326 6.20 25.74 12.38
CA GLY A 326 6.52 25.23 13.71
C GLY A 326 5.37 24.42 14.34
N GLU A 327 4.45 23.93 13.51
CA GLU A 327 3.34 23.09 13.93
C GLU A 327 3.77 21.60 13.97
N PRO A 328 3.09 20.74 14.75
CA PRO A 328 3.26 19.31 14.62
C PRO A 328 2.94 18.85 13.19
N ILE A 329 3.87 18.16 12.54
CA ILE A 329 3.67 17.63 11.19
C ILE A 329 2.69 16.45 11.29
N SER A 330 1.49 16.61 10.71
CA SER A 330 0.38 15.66 10.79
C SER A 330 0.77 14.24 10.36
N ARG A 331 1.67 14.15 9.37
CA ARG A 331 2.12 12.88 8.77
C ARG A 331 3.61 12.63 8.90
N GLU A 332 4.23 13.15 9.96
CA GLU A 332 5.57 12.73 10.31
C GLU A 332 5.61 11.22 10.56
N ILE A 333 6.67 10.56 10.09
CA ILE A 333 6.90 9.14 10.37
C ILE A 333 7.68 8.98 11.67
N ASN A 334 7.52 7.84 12.33
CA ASN A 334 8.39 7.47 13.43
C ASN A 334 9.61 6.71 12.88
N LEU A 335 10.80 7.32 12.95
CA LEU A 335 12.03 6.73 12.43
C LEU A 335 12.48 5.44 13.15
N GLU A 336 11.99 5.17 14.36
CA GLU A 336 12.27 3.91 15.08
C GLU A 336 11.27 2.80 14.72
N LEU A 337 10.06 3.16 14.33
CA LEU A 337 9.02 2.18 13.96
C LEU A 337 8.98 1.91 12.46
N GLY A 338 9.51 2.82 11.63
CA GLY A 338 9.49 2.67 10.17
C GLY A 338 8.14 2.96 9.50
N TYR A 339 7.28 3.82 10.07
CA TYR A 339 6.03 4.32 9.42
C TYR A 339 5.38 5.52 10.12
#